data_AF-A0A0H3GVE0-F1
#
_entry.id   AF-A0A0H3GVE0-F1
#
_cell.length_a   1.000
_cell.length_b   1.000
_cell.length_c   1.000
_cell.angle_alpha   90.00
_cell.angle_beta   90.00
_cell.angle_gamma   90.00
#
_symmetry.space_group_name_H-M   'P 1'
#
loop_
_entity.id
_entity.type
_entity.pdbx_description
1 polymer ?
#
loop_
_entity_poly.entity_id
_entity_poly.type
_entity_poly.pdbx_seq_one_letter_code
_entity_poly.pdbx_strand_id
1 'polypeptide(L)'
;MTTLKNNGHNWSYHNSAEKWGEAMSKTNVRIGAFEIDDAELHGEHQGERTLSIPCKSDPDLCMQLDAWDADTSVPAILNGEHSVLYRKHYDRQSDAWVMRLA
;
A
#
# COMPACT_ATOMS: atom_id res chain seq x y z
N MET A 1 51.86 12.02 33.04
CA MET A 1 51.84 11.74 31.59
C MET A 1 51.13 10.41 31.38
N THR A 2 50.35 10.32 30.30
CA THR A 2 49.80 9.14 29.60
C THR A 2 48.29 9.24 29.42
N THR A 3 47.92 9.83 28.30
CA THR A 3 46.58 9.76 27.71
C THR A 3 46.38 8.35 27.15
N LEU A 4 45.49 7.56 27.74
CA LEU A 4 45.00 6.32 27.12
C LEU A 4 43.73 6.63 26.34
N LYS A 5 43.92 6.81 25.02
CA LYS A 5 42.86 6.82 24.00
C LYS A 5 42.31 5.41 23.90
N ASN A 6 41.05 5.20 24.29
CA ASN A 6 40.28 4.06 23.79
C ASN A 6 39.18 4.55 22.86
N ASN A 7 39.49 4.39 21.58
CA ASN A 7 38.57 4.41 20.46
C ASN A 7 37.78 3.10 20.49
N GLY A 8 36.45 3.15 20.39
CA GLY A 8 35.68 1.91 20.38
C GLY A 8 34.20 2.12 20.12
N HIS A 9 33.89 2.34 18.84
CA HIS A 9 32.61 2.00 18.21
C HIS A 9 31.40 2.87 18.59
N ASN A 10 31.38 4.04 17.94
CA ASN A 10 30.19 4.79 17.58
C ASN A 10 29.27 3.90 16.71
N TRP A 11 28.18 3.41 17.27
CA TRP A 11 27.07 2.86 16.49
C TRP A 11 26.05 3.97 16.32
N SER A 12 26.17 4.72 15.21
CA SER A 12 25.09 5.59 14.78
C SER A 12 24.10 4.75 13.96
N TYR A 13 23.14 4.12 14.63
CA TYR A 13 21.94 3.68 13.94
C TYR A 13 21.10 4.93 13.65
N HIS A 14 21.48 5.66 12.60
CA HIS A 14 20.50 6.45 11.86
C HIS A 14 19.59 5.42 11.21
N ASN A 15 18.56 5.02 11.95
CA ASN A 15 17.55 4.13 11.44
C ASN A 15 16.76 4.94 10.41
N SER A 16 17.13 4.81 9.14
CA SER A 16 16.49 5.40 7.96
C SER A 16 15.06 4.89 7.74
N ALA A 17 14.38 4.43 8.79
CA ALA A 17 13.01 3.93 8.76
C ALA A 17 12.01 5.01 8.37
N GLU A 18 12.36 6.30 8.48
CA GLU A 18 11.52 7.40 8.01
C GLU A 18 11.42 7.47 6.47
N LYS A 19 12.26 6.72 5.73
CA LYS A 19 12.37 6.92 4.28
C LYS A 19 11.52 6.01 3.39
N TRP A 20 10.77 5.06 3.94
CA TRP A 20 9.95 4.15 3.12
C TRP A 20 8.44 4.33 3.27
N GLY A 21 7.97 4.97 4.35
CA GLY A 21 6.54 5.24 4.53
C GLY A 21 6.02 6.48 3.79
N GLU A 22 6.88 7.49 3.57
CA GLU A 22 6.44 8.79 3.03
C GLU A 22 6.60 8.96 1.51
N ALA A 23 7.31 8.05 0.85
CA ALA A 23 7.41 8.05 -0.62
C ALA A 23 6.31 7.23 -1.30
N MET A 24 5.45 6.55 -0.54
CA MET A 24 4.30 5.86 -1.11
C MET A 24 3.22 6.91 -1.39
N SER A 25 3.12 7.30 -2.66
CA SER A 25 2.10 8.22 -3.16
C SER A 25 0.73 7.65 -2.86
N LYS A 26 0.15 8.08 -1.73
CA LYS A 26 -1.25 7.80 -1.39
C LYS A 26 -2.12 8.16 -2.58
N THR A 27 -2.98 7.23 -2.94
CA THR A 27 -3.83 7.27 -4.11
C THR A 27 -5.26 7.26 -3.62
N ASN A 28 -6.05 8.23 -4.09
CA ASN A 28 -7.48 8.19 -3.86
C ASN A 28 -8.12 7.17 -4.81
N VAL A 29 -8.90 6.26 -4.26
CA VAL A 29 -9.68 5.29 -5.01
C VAL A 29 -11.13 5.31 -4.55
N ARG A 30 -12.06 5.34 -5.50
CA ARG A 30 -13.48 5.17 -5.25
C ARG A 30 -13.98 3.87 -5.88
N ILE A 31 -14.63 3.03 -5.09
CA ILE A 31 -15.21 1.75 -5.51
C ILE A 31 -16.69 1.76 -5.13
N GLY A 32 -17.56 1.83 -6.13
CA GLY A 32 -19.00 1.98 -5.88
C GLY A 32 -19.30 3.24 -5.07
N ALA A 33 -19.81 3.06 -3.84
CA ALA A 33 -20.10 4.14 -2.89
C ALA A 33 -18.96 4.42 -1.89
N PHE A 34 -17.92 3.58 -1.85
CA PHE A 34 -16.80 3.69 -0.92
C PHE A 34 -15.67 4.52 -1.52
N GLU A 35 -14.99 5.30 -0.68
CA GLU A 35 -13.89 6.17 -1.08
C GLU A 35 -12.76 6.04 -0.08
N ILE A 36 -11.55 5.76 -0.58
CA ILE A 36 -10.34 5.51 0.20
C ILE A 36 -9.28 6.50 -0.27
N ASP A 37 -8.78 7.34 0.63
CA ASP A 37 -7.77 8.36 0.30
C ASP A 37 -6.32 7.91 0.56
N ASP A 38 -6.13 6.78 1.24
CA ASP A 38 -4.82 6.26 1.62
C ASP A 38 -4.49 4.90 0.99
N ALA A 39 -5.11 4.57 -0.15
CA ALA A 39 -4.71 3.39 -0.91
C ALA A 39 -3.33 3.59 -1.54
N GLU A 40 -2.58 2.51 -1.71
CA GLU A 40 -1.18 2.57 -2.13
C GLU A 40 -1.03 1.93 -3.51
N LEU A 41 -0.62 2.72 -4.50
CA LEU A 41 -0.38 2.21 -5.85
C LEU A 41 1.07 1.74 -5.98
N HIS A 42 1.25 0.48 -6.35
CA HIS A 42 2.54 -0.16 -6.56
C HIS A 42 2.71 -0.59 -8.02
N GLY A 43 3.94 -0.54 -8.51
CA GLY A 43 4.31 -0.89 -9.88
C GLY A 43 4.19 0.28 -10.86
N GLU A 44 5.02 0.25 -11.91
CA GLU A 44 5.07 1.31 -12.93
C GLU A 44 4.35 0.91 -14.22
N HIS A 45 4.43 -0.38 -14.60
CA HIS A 45 3.93 -0.87 -15.88
C HIS A 45 2.45 -1.29 -15.85
N GLN A 46 1.70 -0.96 -16.92
CA GLN A 46 0.33 -1.47 -17.13
C GLN A 46 0.31 -3.00 -17.08
N GLY A 47 -0.69 -3.56 -16.40
CA GLY A 47 -0.82 -5.00 -16.16
C GLY A 47 -0.01 -5.54 -14.97
N GLU A 48 1.00 -4.81 -14.49
CA GLU A 48 1.74 -5.14 -13.25
C GLU A 48 1.40 -4.22 -12.08
N ARG A 49 0.69 -3.11 -12.37
CA ARG A 49 0.18 -2.20 -11.35
C ARG A 49 -0.75 -2.91 -10.38
N THR A 50 -0.45 -2.77 -9.10
CA THR A 50 -1.29 -3.26 -8.00
C THR A 50 -1.65 -2.13 -7.06
N LEU A 51 -2.87 -2.11 -6.59
CA LEU A 51 -3.36 -1.17 -5.60
C LEU A 51 -3.59 -1.91 -4.28
N SER A 52 -2.97 -1.44 -3.20
CA SER A 52 -3.20 -1.94 -1.86
C SER A 52 -4.26 -1.08 -1.18
N ILE A 53 -5.36 -1.68 -0.76
CA ILE A 53 -6.45 -1.01 -0.05
C ILE A 53 -6.41 -1.47 1.41
N PRO A 54 -6.04 -0.59 2.36
CA PRO A 54 -5.93 -0.97 3.76
C PRO A 54 -7.31 -1.24 4.36
N CYS A 55 -7.48 -2.36 5.05
CA CYS A 55 -8.76 -2.70 5.68
C CYS A 55 -9.12 -1.78 6.85
N LYS A 56 -8.10 -1.18 7.48
CA LYS A 56 -8.28 -0.15 8.52
C LYS A 56 -8.94 1.14 8.00
N SER A 57 -8.80 1.44 6.71
CA SER A 57 -9.33 2.68 6.12
C SER A 57 -10.83 2.62 5.97
N ASP A 58 -11.32 1.46 5.53
CA ASP A 58 -12.74 1.15 5.47
C ASP A 58 -12.95 -0.37 5.67
N PRO A 59 -13.36 -0.80 6.87
CA PRO A 59 -13.59 -2.21 7.17
C PRO A 59 -14.79 -2.77 6.41
N ASP A 60 -15.78 -1.94 6.06
CA ASP A 60 -16.95 -2.38 5.29
C ASP A 60 -16.57 -2.71 3.85
N LEU A 61 -15.74 -1.85 3.23
CA LEU A 61 -15.16 -2.14 1.93
C LEU A 61 -14.32 -3.43 1.98
N CYS A 62 -13.46 -3.59 3.00
CA CYS A 62 -12.63 -4.79 3.14
C CYS A 62 -13.46 -6.08 3.19
N MET A 63 -14.60 -6.08 3.91
CA MET A 63 -15.54 -7.21 3.93
C MET A 63 -16.17 -7.46 2.54
N GLN A 64 -16.45 -6.41 1.77
CA GLN A 64 -16.95 -6.57 0.40
C GLN A 64 -15.89 -7.14 -0.56
N LEU A 65 -14.63 -6.69 -0.45
CA LEU A 65 -13.51 -7.21 -1.24
C LEU A 65 -13.27 -8.71 -0.97
N ASP A 66 -13.47 -9.15 0.27
CA ASP A 66 -13.36 -10.56 0.65
C ASP A 66 -14.39 -11.44 -0.08
N ALA A 67 -15.59 -10.90 -0.33
CA ALA A 67 -16.65 -11.62 -1.03
C ALA A 67 -16.43 -11.78 -2.55
N TRP A 68 -15.40 -11.17 -3.14
CA TRP A 68 -15.39 -10.86 -4.58
C TRP A 68 -14.74 -11.78 -5.60
N ASP A 69 -14.10 -12.92 -5.39
CA ASP A 69 -13.41 -13.67 -6.49
C ASP A 69 -12.35 -12.91 -7.33
N ALA A 70 -11.38 -13.66 -7.87
CA ALA A 70 -10.24 -13.08 -8.59
C ALA A 70 -10.58 -12.55 -9.99
N ASP A 71 -11.59 -13.16 -10.62
CA ASP A 71 -12.00 -12.85 -12.00
C ASP A 71 -13.13 -11.80 -12.08
N THR A 72 -13.67 -11.37 -10.93
CA THR A 72 -14.69 -10.33 -10.88
C THR A 72 -14.06 -8.98 -11.21
N SER A 73 -14.60 -8.32 -12.24
CA SER A 73 -14.21 -6.96 -12.60
C SER A 73 -14.90 -5.94 -11.69
N VAL A 74 -14.10 -5.15 -11.00
CA VAL A 74 -14.59 -4.13 -10.08
C VAL A 74 -14.34 -2.75 -10.69
N PRO A 75 -15.39 -2.01 -11.10
CA PRO A 75 -15.21 -0.66 -11.60
C PRO A 75 -14.78 0.27 -10.44
N ALA A 76 -13.71 1.03 -10.67
CA ALA A 76 -13.16 1.97 -9.70
C ALA A 76 -12.78 3.29 -10.38
N ILE A 77 -12.63 4.34 -9.58
CA ILE A 77 -12.08 5.63 -10.02
C ILE A 77 -10.81 5.88 -9.20
N LEU A 78 -9.63 5.89 -9.84
CA LEU A 78 -8.35 6.15 -9.19
C LEU A 78 -7.87 7.55 -9.56
N ASN A 79 -7.71 8.42 -8.58
CA ASN A 79 -7.32 9.83 -8.78
C ASN A 79 -8.16 10.56 -9.87
N GLY A 80 -9.44 10.20 -9.99
CA GLY A 80 -10.36 10.75 -11.00
C GLY A 80 -10.38 10.01 -12.35
N GLU A 81 -9.53 9.01 -12.56
CA GLU A 81 -9.50 8.18 -13.78
C GLU A 81 -10.27 6.87 -13.58
N HIS A 82 -11.09 6.48 -14.56
CA HIS A 82 -11.77 5.18 -14.54
C HIS A 82 -10.77 4.03 -14.68
N SER A 83 -10.85 3.06 -13.79
CA SER A 83 -10.09 1.81 -13.90
C SER A 83 -10.96 0.62 -13.54
N VAL A 84 -10.45 -0.57 -13.86
CA VAL A 84 -11.05 -1.83 -13.43
C VAL A 84 -10.04 -2.55 -12.56
N LEU A 85 -10.49 -2.97 -11.37
CA LEU A 85 -9.70 -3.70 -10.40
C LEU A 85 -10.10 -5.17 -10.39
N TYR A 86 -9.13 -6.03 -10.13
CA TYR A 86 -9.30 -7.48 -9.95
C TYR A 86 -8.65 -7.92 -8.66
N ARG A 87 -9.26 -8.86 -7.95
CA ARG A 87 -8.70 -9.38 -6.70
C ARG A 87 -7.47 -10.22 -6.94
N LYS A 88 -6.35 -9.83 -6.31
CA LYS A 88 -5.09 -10.57 -6.38
C LYS A 88 -4.90 -11.44 -5.13
N HIS A 89 -4.72 -10.82 -3.97
CA HIS A 89 -4.57 -11.53 -2.69
C HIS A 89 -4.76 -10.58 -1.51
N TYR A 90 -4.96 -11.15 -0.33
CA TYR A 90 -4.93 -10.43 0.93
C TYR A 90 -3.50 -10.44 1.50
N ASP A 91 -2.95 -9.26 1.79
CA ASP A 91 -1.69 -9.14 2.51
C ASP A 91 -1.95 -8.99 4.02
N ARG A 92 -1.68 -10.07 4.76
CA ARG A 92 -1.85 -10.09 6.23
C ARG A 92 -0.82 -9.25 6.98
N GLN A 93 0.31 -8.90 6.37
CA GLN A 93 1.34 -8.11 7.04
C GLN A 93 0.95 -6.63 7.09
N SER A 94 0.39 -6.12 5.99
CA SER A 94 -0.12 -4.75 5.89
C SER A 94 -1.60 -4.60 6.26
N ASP A 95 -2.31 -5.72 6.43
CA ASP A 95 -3.76 -5.77 6.66
C ASP A 95 -4.53 -5.05 5.54
N ALA A 96 -4.21 -5.45 4.29
CA ALA A 96 -4.70 -4.78 3.09
C ALA A 96 -5.06 -5.78 1.99
N TRP A 97 -6.08 -5.44 1.20
CA TRP A 97 -6.38 -6.14 -0.03
C TRP A 97 -5.54 -5.61 -1.17
N VAL A 98 -4.78 -6.51 -1.81
CA VAL A 98 -4.02 -6.19 -3.01
C VAL A 98 -4.88 -6.48 -4.24
N MET A 99 -5.13 -5.43 -5.00
CA MET A 99 -5.91 -5.42 -6.22
C MET A 99 -4.97 -5.25 -7.41
N ARG A 100 -5.28 -5.87 -8.55
CA ARG A 100 -4.57 -5.66 -9.82
C ARG A 100 -5.39 -4.72 -10.69
N LEU A 101 -4.75 -3.76 -11.34
CA LEU A 101 -5.40 -2.92 -12.36
C LEU A 101 -5.42 -3.66 -13.71
N ALA A 102 -6.52 -3.50 -14.46
CA ALA A 102 -6.65 -3.95 -15.85
C ALA A 102 -5.64 -3.30 -16.79
#